data_AF-A0A926LNX1-F1
#
_entry.id   AF-A0A926LNX1-F1
#
_cell.length_a   1.000
_cell.length_b   1.000
_cell.length_c   1.000
_cell.angle_alpha   90.00
_cell.angle_beta   90.00
_cell.angle_gamma   90.00
#
_symmetry.space_group_name_H-M   'P 1'
#
loop_
_entity.id
_entity.type
_entity.pdbx_description
1 polymer ?
#
loop_
_entity_poly.entity_id
_entity_poly.type
_entity_poly.pdbx_seq_one_letter_code
_entity_poly.pdbx_strand_id
1 'polypeptide(L)'
;WGLIRTAQTEHPDRFVLLDTDTTDLDWNTVLTHTSEPQLALRNSRLLAPRLVRGVDSERIAGVGGFGAGTDWRIDVVGNGGTLDNIGKTENPRATRPLEAGEVRLQVRAAGLNFYDVAVALGLAPSNEGLGTEGAGVVVETGPGVTRLAVGDRVFGGFAAAFAPLTIADERTLAPIPEGLSFGEAASVPTVFLTAYYGLRDLAGLKAGERVLIHAAAG
;
A
#
# COMPACT_ATOMS: atom_id res chain seq x y z
N TRP A 1 16.03 15.48 16.66
CA TRP A 1 14.92 15.46 17.63
C TRP A 1 15.33 15.06 19.03
N GLY A 2 15.86 13.85 19.27
CA GLY A 2 16.17 13.36 20.63
C GLY A 2 17.07 14.26 21.47
N LEU A 3 18.19 14.75 20.90
CA LEU A 3 19.12 15.63 21.61
C LEU A 3 18.49 16.93 22.14
N ILE A 4 17.67 17.59 21.31
CA ILE A 4 17.01 18.84 21.70
C ILE A 4 15.95 18.60 22.79
N ARG A 5 15.29 17.43 22.80
CA ARG A 5 14.35 17.08 23.88
C ARG A 5 15.04 16.99 25.24
N THR A 6 16.26 16.43 25.27
CA THR A 6 17.08 16.40 26.49
C THR A 6 17.40 17.82 26.95
N ALA A 7 17.89 18.68 26.05
CA ALA A 7 18.19 20.07 26.37
C ALA A 7 16.96 20.86 26.86
N GLN A 8 15.76 20.60 26.32
CA GLN A 8 14.50 21.20 26.77
C GLN A 8 14.10 20.75 28.19
N THR A 9 14.45 19.52 28.57
CA THR A 9 14.19 19.00 29.92
C THR A 9 15.17 19.60 30.94
N GLU A 10 16.43 19.75 30.55
CA GLU A 10 17.47 20.37 31.39
C GLU A 10 17.33 21.89 31.49
N HIS A 11 16.81 22.54 30.45
CA HIS A 11 16.63 23.98 30.35
C HIS A 11 15.22 24.35 29.83
N PRO A 12 14.20 24.33 30.72
CA PRO A 12 12.83 24.66 30.35
C PRO A 12 12.70 26.06 29.73
N ASP A 13 11.80 26.20 28.76
CA ASP A 13 11.44 27.46 28.09
C ASP A 13 12.57 28.18 27.34
N ARG A 14 13.70 27.50 27.09
CA ARG A 14 14.87 28.06 26.38
C ARG A 14 14.95 27.69 24.92
N PHE A 15 14.30 26.60 24.52
CA PHE A 15 14.36 26.05 23.17
C PHE A 15 12.99 25.59 22.71
N VAL A 16 12.61 25.94 21.49
CA VAL A 16 11.43 25.40 20.79
C VAL A 16 11.92 24.72 19.51
N LEU A 17 11.39 23.54 19.22
CA LEU A 17 11.72 22.79 18.01
C LEU A 17 10.54 22.85 17.04
N LEU A 18 10.80 23.36 15.83
CA LEU A 18 9.83 23.42 14.74
C LEU A 18 10.25 22.49 13.59
N ASP A 19 9.41 21.53 13.25
CA ASP A 19 9.47 20.80 11.98
C ASP A 19 8.72 21.58 10.91
N THR A 20 9.29 21.74 9.72
CA THR A 20 8.60 22.42 8.62
C THR A 20 9.00 21.83 7.27
N ASP A 21 8.04 21.77 6.36
CA ASP A 21 8.19 21.42 4.95
C ASP A 21 8.39 22.66 4.05
N THR A 22 8.43 23.86 4.64
CA THR A 22 8.62 25.13 3.95
C THR A 22 9.70 25.98 4.61
N THR A 23 10.36 26.82 3.81
CA THR A 23 11.28 27.85 4.31
C THR A 23 10.61 29.21 4.48
N ASP A 24 9.41 29.39 3.93
CA ASP A 24 8.63 30.63 4.04
C ASP A 24 7.73 30.56 5.28
N LEU A 25 8.31 30.93 6.42
CA LEU A 25 7.67 30.83 7.73
C LEU A 25 7.06 32.17 8.15
N ASP A 26 5.77 32.17 8.45
CA ASP A 26 5.18 33.23 9.25
C ASP A 26 5.55 33.05 10.73
N TRP A 27 6.63 33.70 11.14
CA TRP A 27 7.12 33.65 12.50
C TRP A 27 6.11 34.20 13.52
N ASN A 28 5.20 35.09 13.15
CA ASN A 28 4.19 35.57 14.10
C ASN A 28 3.23 34.44 14.51
N THR A 29 2.82 33.62 13.55
CA THR A 29 2.00 32.42 13.82
C THR A 29 2.76 31.39 14.68
N VAL A 30 4.05 31.19 14.44
CA VAL A 30 4.88 30.27 15.24
C VAL A 30 5.08 30.79 16.67
N LEU A 31 5.39 32.09 16.82
CA LEU A 31 5.73 32.71 18.10
C LEU A 31 4.53 32.82 19.06
N THR A 32 3.29 32.73 18.56
CA THR A 32 2.10 32.68 19.42
C THR A 32 1.89 31.34 20.12
N HIS A 33 2.64 30.30 19.74
CA HIS A 33 2.48 28.92 20.25
C HIS A 33 3.72 28.40 20.99
N THR A 34 4.60 29.29 21.47
CA THR A 34 5.87 28.91 22.13
C THR A 34 5.72 28.24 23.49
N SER A 35 4.50 28.16 24.03
CA SER A 35 4.19 27.31 25.19
C SER A 35 4.34 25.82 24.87
N GLU A 36 4.34 25.46 23.59
CA GLU A 36 4.66 24.11 23.13
C GLU A 36 6.17 23.98 22.87
N PRO A 37 6.87 23.02 23.51
CA PRO A 37 8.29 22.83 23.27
C PRO A 37 8.57 22.27 21.87
N GLN A 38 7.57 21.65 21.22
CA GLN A 38 7.73 21.01 19.91
C GLN A 38 6.49 21.24 19.04
N LEU A 39 6.72 21.65 17.80
CA LEU A 39 5.70 21.93 16.81
C LEU A 39 6.10 21.33 15.46
N ALA A 40 5.10 21.02 14.64
CA ALA A 40 5.26 20.76 13.21
C ALA A 40 4.32 21.68 12.42
N LEU A 41 4.85 22.43 11.47
CA LEU A 41 4.07 23.21 10.51
C LEU A 41 3.91 22.39 9.24
N ARG A 42 2.66 22.14 8.85
CA ARG A 42 2.29 21.48 7.58
C ARG A 42 1.07 22.16 7.00
N ASN A 43 1.12 22.57 5.73
CA ASN A 43 -0.01 23.25 5.06
C ASN A 43 -0.60 24.40 5.90
N SER A 44 0.28 25.25 6.45
CA SER A 44 -0.08 26.38 7.33
C SER A 44 -0.81 26.00 8.63
N ARG A 45 -0.74 24.74 9.06
CA ARG A 45 -1.28 24.27 10.34
C ARG A 45 -0.15 23.86 11.27
N LEU A 46 -0.21 24.34 12.51
CA LEU A 46 0.68 23.92 13.59
C LEU A 46 0.10 22.68 14.28
N LEU A 47 0.96 21.68 14.47
CA LEU A 47 0.67 20.42 15.13
C LEU A 47 1.63 20.27 16.31
N ALA A 48 1.11 19.93 17.49
CA ALA A 48 1.93 19.61 18.66
C ALA A 48 1.89 18.09 18.91
N PRO A 49 3.05 17.42 19.10
CA PRO A 49 3.06 16.00 19.39
C PRO A 49 2.52 15.77 20.81
N ARG A 50 1.63 14.78 20.93
CA ARG A 50 1.13 14.29 22.21
C ARG A 50 1.26 12.78 22.24
N LEU A 51 1.85 12.27 23.32
CA LEU A 51 1.80 10.85 23.58
C LEU A 51 0.39 10.50 24.01
N VAL A 52 -0.29 9.70 23.20
CA VAL A 52 -1.52 9.04 23.57
C VAL A 52 -1.22 7.56 23.74
N ARG A 53 -2.04 6.85 24.53
CA ARG A 53 -2.02 5.39 24.45
C ARG A 53 -2.31 5.05 22.98
N GLY A 54 -1.41 4.29 22.36
CA GLY A 54 -1.69 3.74 21.05
C GLY A 54 -3.04 3.07 21.14
N VAL A 55 -4.01 3.54 20.37
CA VAL A 55 -5.21 2.76 20.10
C VAL A 55 -4.71 1.41 19.64
N ASP A 56 -5.08 0.34 20.35
CA ASP A 56 -4.89 -1.02 19.85
C ASP A 56 -5.41 -1.06 18.41
N SER A 57 -4.93 -2.01 17.61
CA SER A 57 -5.26 -2.25 16.20
C SER A 57 -6.75 -2.15 15.80
N GLU A 58 -7.65 -2.02 16.75
CA GLU A 58 -9.10 -1.82 16.68
C GLU A 58 -9.59 -0.56 15.93
N ARG A 59 -8.73 0.42 15.59
CA ARG A 59 -9.19 1.63 14.87
C ARG A 59 -9.39 1.45 13.37
N ILE A 60 -8.96 0.33 12.78
CA ILE A 60 -9.68 -0.18 11.61
C ILE A 60 -10.85 -0.96 12.21
N ALA A 61 -12.04 -0.37 12.21
CA ALA A 61 -13.23 -1.04 12.72
C ALA A 61 -13.36 -2.41 12.04
N GLY A 62 -13.29 -3.50 12.81
CA GLY A 62 -13.31 -4.87 12.29
C GLY A 62 -11.94 -5.54 12.06
N VAL A 63 -10.80 -4.88 12.30
CA VAL A 63 -9.48 -5.51 12.34
C VAL A 63 -9.02 -5.64 13.79
N GLY A 64 -9.67 -6.53 14.54
CA GLY A 64 -9.21 -6.93 15.87
C GLY A 64 -7.89 -7.70 15.76
N GLY A 65 -6.77 -6.99 15.60
CA GLY A 65 -5.46 -7.58 15.30
C GLY A 65 -5.46 -8.33 13.97
N PHE A 66 -4.31 -8.39 13.29
CA PHE A 66 -4.22 -9.29 12.12
C PHE A 66 -4.33 -10.77 12.52
N GLY A 67 -4.38 -11.08 13.83
CA GLY A 67 -4.53 -12.42 14.38
C GLY A 67 -3.35 -13.32 14.02
N ALA A 68 -3.28 -14.49 14.64
CA ALA A 68 -2.49 -15.59 14.10
C ALA A 68 -3.33 -16.27 13.00
N GLY A 69 -2.84 -16.34 11.76
CA GLY A 69 -3.57 -16.97 10.65
C GLY A 69 -3.23 -16.36 9.29
N THR A 70 -3.48 -17.12 8.23
CA THR A 70 -3.18 -16.74 6.83
C THR A 70 -4.41 -16.77 5.92
N ASP A 71 -5.57 -17.11 6.48
CA ASP A 71 -6.86 -17.34 5.84
C ASP A 71 -7.76 -16.10 5.86
N TRP A 72 -7.16 -14.92 5.82
CA TRP A 72 -7.86 -13.64 5.82
C TRP A 72 -7.33 -12.70 4.75
N ARG A 73 -8.11 -11.66 4.44
CA ARG A 73 -7.74 -10.56 3.55
C ARG A 73 -8.35 -9.25 4.07
N ILE A 74 -7.80 -8.12 3.63
CA ILE A 74 -8.44 -6.82 3.77
C ILE A 74 -9.36 -6.64 2.56
N ASP A 75 -10.62 -6.30 2.83
CA ASP A 75 -11.61 -6.04 1.80
C ASP A 75 -12.70 -5.10 2.34
N VAL A 76 -13.68 -4.79 1.49
CA VAL A 76 -14.90 -4.08 1.88
C VAL A 76 -15.80 -5.01 2.71
N VAL A 77 -16.17 -4.57 3.91
CA VAL A 77 -17.11 -5.24 4.81
C VAL A 77 -18.48 -4.54 4.80
N GLY A 78 -19.56 -5.32 4.95
CA GLY A 78 -20.92 -4.77 4.94
C GLY A 78 -21.33 -4.19 3.58
N ASN A 79 -21.91 -2.98 3.58
CA ASN A 79 -22.55 -2.40 2.40
C ASN A 79 -21.63 -1.50 1.55
N GLY A 80 -20.33 -1.39 1.87
CA GLY A 80 -19.38 -0.53 1.14
C GLY A 80 -19.74 0.97 1.17
N GLY A 81 -19.17 1.76 0.25
CA GLY A 81 -19.55 3.17 0.06
C GLY A 81 -18.83 4.18 0.96
N THR A 82 -18.01 3.72 1.90
CA THR A 82 -17.17 4.53 2.78
C THR A 82 -15.90 3.78 3.12
N LEU A 83 -14.80 4.50 3.37
CA LEU A 83 -13.54 3.91 3.80
C LEU A 83 -13.62 3.29 5.21
N ASP A 84 -14.62 3.69 6.01
CA ASP A 84 -14.89 3.06 7.31
C ASP A 84 -15.32 1.59 7.19
N ASN A 85 -15.76 1.19 5.99
CA ASN A 85 -16.15 -0.18 5.66
C ASN A 85 -14.97 -1.01 5.13
N ILE A 86 -13.72 -0.58 5.30
CA ILE A 86 -12.55 -1.42 5.01
C ILE A 86 -12.21 -2.21 6.28
N GLY A 87 -12.16 -3.54 6.16
CA GLY A 87 -11.91 -4.41 7.30
C GLY A 87 -11.31 -5.75 6.91
N LYS A 88 -11.02 -6.57 7.93
CA LYS A 88 -10.55 -7.94 7.75
C LYS A 88 -11.76 -8.84 7.46
N THR A 89 -11.64 -9.65 6.41
CA THR A 89 -12.63 -10.68 6.05
C THR A 89 -11.93 -12.01 5.78
N GLU A 90 -12.70 -13.09 5.70
CA GLU A 90 -12.19 -14.43 5.37
C GLU A 90 -11.62 -14.48 3.95
N ASN A 91 -10.56 -15.26 3.77
CA ASN A 91 -9.95 -15.52 2.47
C ASN A 91 -9.93 -17.03 2.19
N PRO A 92 -11.06 -17.62 1.74
CA PRO A 92 -11.11 -19.04 1.39
C PRO A 92 -10.19 -19.41 0.21
N ARG A 93 -9.79 -18.43 -0.61
CA ARG A 93 -8.80 -18.63 -1.69
C ARG A 93 -7.43 -19.00 -1.12
N ALA A 94 -7.05 -18.51 0.06
CA ALA A 94 -5.75 -18.80 0.64
C ALA A 94 -5.53 -20.31 0.92
N THR A 95 -6.59 -21.04 1.25
CA THR A 95 -6.50 -22.40 1.81
C THR A 95 -7.03 -23.50 0.91
N ARG A 96 -7.73 -23.18 -0.18
CA ARG A 96 -8.17 -24.20 -1.14
C ARG A 96 -6.97 -24.90 -1.83
N PRO A 97 -7.12 -26.15 -2.28
CA PRO A 97 -6.11 -26.82 -3.11
C PRO A 97 -5.79 -26.03 -4.37
N LEU A 98 -4.54 -26.14 -4.85
CA LEU A 98 -4.10 -25.54 -6.10
C LEU A 98 -4.65 -26.32 -7.31
N GLU A 99 -5.15 -25.58 -8.29
CA GLU A 99 -5.50 -26.11 -9.60
C GLU A 99 -4.28 -26.11 -10.54
N ALA A 100 -4.46 -26.62 -11.75
CA ALA A 100 -3.39 -26.67 -12.73
C ALA A 100 -2.94 -25.26 -13.15
N GLY A 101 -1.63 -25.02 -13.15
CA GLY A 101 -1.04 -23.72 -13.49
C GLY A 101 -1.10 -22.68 -12.36
N GLU A 102 -1.59 -23.04 -11.17
CA GLU A 102 -1.68 -22.12 -10.03
C GLU A 102 -0.50 -22.26 -9.08
N VAL A 103 -0.13 -21.16 -8.44
CA VAL A 103 0.85 -21.11 -7.35
C VAL A 103 0.25 -20.45 -6.13
N ARG A 104 0.64 -20.90 -4.93
CA ARG A 104 0.32 -20.21 -3.68
C ARG A 104 1.43 -19.23 -3.36
N LEU A 105 1.06 -17.99 -3.07
CA LEU A 105 1.98 -16.89 -2.76
C LEU A 105 1.84 -16.46 -1.31
N GLN A 106 2.98 -16.41 -0.60
CA GLN A 106 3.10 -15.61 0.61
C GLN A 106 3.36 -14.16 0.19
N VAL A 107 2.34 -13.30 0.31
CA VAL A 107 2.42 -11.91 -0.13
C VAL A 107 3.31 -11.13 0.85
N ARG A 108 4.18 -10.29 0.29
CA ARG A 108 5.11 -9.44 1.06
C ARG A 108 4.82 -7.96 0.90
N ALA A 109 4.28 -7.56 -0.25
CA ALA A 109 3.79 -6.23 -0.54
C ALA A 109 2.70 -6.30 -1.60
N ALA A 110 1.80 -5.33 -1.62
CA ALA A 110 0.73 -5.21 -2.60
C ALA A 110 0.67 -3.78 -3.14
N GLY A 111 0.33 -3.64 -4.41
CA GLY A 111 0.07 -2.34 -5.02
C GLY A 111 -1.33 -1.86 -4.63
N LEU A 112 -1.46 -0.56 -4.32
CA LEU A 112 -2.76 0.09 -4.11
C LEU A 112 -3.06 0.97 -5.31
N ASN A 113 -4.12 0.66 -6.04
CA ASN A 113 -4.53 1.38 -7.23
C ASN A 113 -5.73 2.29 -6.95
N PHE A 114 -5.95 3.28 -7.82
CA PHE A 114 -7.18 4.09 -7.78
C PHE A 114 -8.45 3.23 -7.93
N TYR A 115 -8.33 2.10 -8.66
CA TYR A 115 -9.38 1.09 -8.74
C TYR A 115 -9.85 0.62 -7.36
N ASP A 116 -8.91 0.29 -6.46
CA ASP A 116 -9.23 -0.19 -5.11
C ASP A 116 -10.00 0.89 -4.30
N VAL A 117 -9.61 2.16 -4.45
CA VAL A 117 -10.31 3.28 -3.81
C VAL A 117 -11.73 3.45 -4.36
N ALA A 118 -11.88 3.35 -5.69
CA ALA A 118 -13.19 3.43 -6.34
C ALA A 118 -14.11 2.28 -5.92
N VAL A 119 -13.58 1.06 -5.78
CA VAL A 119 -14.32 -0.09 -5.26
C VAL A 119 -14.72 0.12 -3.80
N ALA A 120 -13.79 0.56 -2.94
CA ALA A 120 -14.08 0.81 -1.52
C ALA A 120 -15.19 1.85 -1.30
N LEU A 121 -15.23 2.89 -2.16
CA LEU A 121 -16.24 3.94 -2.14
C LEU A 121 -17.53 3.57 -2.89
N GLY A 122 -17.65 2.35 -3.44
CA GLY A 122 -18.83 1.91 -4.19
C GLY A 122 -19.02 2.61 -5.54
N LEU A 123 -17.97 3.23 -6.07
CA LEU A 123 -17.97 3.94 -7.36
C LEU A 123 -17.66 3.02 -8.55
N ALA A 124 -17.12 1.83 -8.29
CA ALA A 124 -16.82 0.82 -9.30
C ALA A 124 -17.24 -0.57 -8.82
N PRO A 125 -17.74 -1.45 -9.72
CA PRO A 125 -17.97 -2.84 -9.37
C PRO A 125 -16.63 -3.57 -9.16
N SER A 126 -16.65 -4.59 -8.30
CA SER A 126 -15.54 -5.54 -8.20
C SER A 126 -16.06 -6.97 -8.24
N ASN A 127 -15.35 -7.81 -9.00
CA ASN A 127 -15.61 -9.24 -9.09
C ASN A 127 -14.78 -10.04 -8.09
N GLU A 128 -13.63 -9.52 -7.66
CA GLU A 128 -12.63 -10.24 -6.86
C GLU A 128 -12.27 -9.50 -5.55
N GLY A 129 -12.94 -8.37 -5.28
CA GLY A 129 -12.70 -7.47 -4.15
C GLY A 129 -11.48 -6.54 -4.34
N LEU A 130 -10.93 -6.04 -3.23
CA LEU A 130 -9.73 -5.20 -3.23
C LEU A 130 -8.42 -6.00 -3.41
N GLY A 131 -7.41 -5.32 -3.97
CA GLY A 131 -6.03 -5.82 -4.11
C GLY A 131 -5.86 -6.70 -5.33
N THR A 132 -5.42 -6.09 -6.43
CA THR A 132 -5.32 -6.73 -7.76
C THR A 132 -3.88 -7.02 -8.20
N GLU A 133 -2.88 -6.63 -7.42
CA GLU A 133 -1.48 -6.85 -7.72
C GLU A 133 -0.59 -6.88 -6.48
N GLY A 134 0.57 -7.50 -6.61
CA GLY A 134 1.58 -7.41 -5.57
C GLY A 134 2.84 -8.20 -5.88
N ALA A 135 3.62 -8.41 -4.81
CA ALA A 135 4.86 -9.14 -4.83
C ALA A 135 4.96 -10.06 -3.61
N GLY A 136 5.50 -11.25 -3.81
CA GLY A 136 5.52 -12.30 -2.80
C GLY A 136 6.51 -13.42 -3.11
N VAL A 137 6.43 -14.46 -2.30
CA VAL A 137 7.24 -15.67 -2.45
C VAL A 137 6.32 -16.85 -2.75
N VAL A 138 6.68 -17.65 -3.75
CA VAL A 138 5.97 -18.90 -4.04
C VAL A 138 6.20 -19.89 -2.90
N VAL A 139 5.13 -20.40 -2.29
CA VAL A 139 5.19 -21.36 -1.17
C VAL A 139 4.64 -22.74 -1.54
N GLU A 140 3.86 -22.85 -2.61
CA GLU A 140 3.38 -24.11 -3.17
C GLU A 140 3.11 -23.95 -4.67
N THR A 141 3.32 -25.01 -5.44
CA THR A 141 3.05 -25.06 -6.89
C THR A 141 2.02 -26.14 -7.20
N GLY A 142 1.02 -25.79 -8.00
CA GLY A 142 -0.01 -26.71 -8.47
C GLY A 142 0.47 -27.57 -9.65
N PRO A 143 -0.37 -28.51 -10.12
CA PRO A 143 -0.05 -29.35 -11.25
C PRO A 143 0.28 -28.53 -12.52
N GLY A 144 1.28 -28.96 -13.29
CA GLY A 144 1.60 -28.32 -14.58
C GLY A 144 2.31 -26.97 -14.50
N VAL A 145 2.55 -26.43 -13.30
CA VAL A 145 3.44 -25.28 -13.10
C VAL A 145 4.86 -25.67 -13.49
N THR A 146 5.46 -24.91 -14.40
CA THR A 146 6.81 -25.20 -14.92
C THR A 146 7.73 -23.99 -14.95
N ARG A 147 7.18 -22.78 -14.86
CA ARG A 147 7.98 -21.54 -14.95
C ARG A 147 8.46 -21.04 -13.60
N LEU A 148 7.84 -21.50 -12.52
CA LEU A 148 8.06 -21.03 -11.15
C LEU A 148 8.28 -22.23 -10.21
N ALA A 149 9.06 -22.02 -9.16
CA ALA A 149 9.33 -22.98 -8.11
C ALA A 149 9.10 -22.37 -6.72
N VAL A 150 8.92 -23.24 -5.72
CA VAL A 150 8.85 -22.81 -4.31
C VAL A 150 10.13 -22.07 -3.93
N GLY A 151 9.98 -20.91 -3.29
CA GLY A 151 11.06 -20.01 -2.92
C GLY A 151 11.27 -18.86 -3.90
N ASP A 152 10.69 -18.93 -5.11
CA ASP A 152 10.83 -17.85 -6.09
C ASP A 152 10.18 -16.56 -5.58
N ARG A 153 10.93 -15.46 -5.73
CA ARG A 153 10.43 -14.10 -5.51
C ARG A 153 9.73 -13.63 -6.78
N VAL A 154 8.44 -13.36 -6.70
CA VAL A 154 7.60 -13.03 -7.87
C VAL A 154 6.77 -11.78 -7.64
N PHE A 155 6.39 -11.12 -8.72
CA PHE A 155 5.45 -10.01 -8.74
C PHE A 155 4.51 -10.13 -9.95
N GLY A 156 3.34 -9.51 -9.87
CA GLY A 156 2.36 -9.57 -10.96
C GLY A 156 0.94 -9.24 -10.53
N GLY A 157 -0.01 -9.52 -11.43
CA GLY A 157 -1.44 -9.31 -11.20
C GLY A 157 -2.11 -10.56 -10.63
N PHE A 158 -2.82 -10.41 -9.51
CA PHE A 158 -3.57 -11.49 -8.86
C PHE A 158 -4.57 -10.93 -7.84
N ALA A 159 -5.65 -11.69 -7.60
CA ALA A 159 -6.68 -11.31 -6.65
C ALA A 159 -6.25 -11.47 -5.18
N ALA A 160 -6.93 -10.74 -4.30
CA ALA A 160 -6.72 -10.78 -2.85
C ALA A 160 -5.26 -10.48 -2.45
N ALA A 161 -4.63 -9.49 -3.11
CA ALA A 161 -3.26 -9.11 -2.79
C ALA A 161 -3.12 -8.47 -1.40
N PHE A 162 -4.20 -7.89 -0.84
CA PHE A 162 -4.23 -7.41 0.55
C PHE A 162 -4.47 -8.55 1.55
N ALA A 163 -3.72 -9.65 1.41
CA ALA A 163 -3.78 -10.85 2.24
C ALA A 163 -2.36 -11.34 2.52
N PRO A 164 -2.10 -12.07 3.63
CA PRO A 164 -0.81 -12.71 3.85
C PRO A 164 -0.54 -13.87 2.88
N LEU A 165 -1.59 -14.50 2.36
CA LEU A 165 -1.53 -15.67 1.49
C LEU A 165 -2.61 -15.59 0.43
N THR A 166 -2.28 -15.91 -0.82
CA THR A 166 -3.25 -15.97 -1.93
C THR A 166 -2.81 -17.01 -2.97
N ILE A 167 -3.66 -17.24 -3.97
CA ILE A 167 -3.39 -18.11 -5.12
C ILE A 167 -3.40 -17.26 -6.39
N ALA A 168 -2.42 -17.47 -7.25
CA ALA A 168 -2.25 -16.77 -8.52
C ALA A 168 -1.96 -17.77 -9.66
N ASP A 169 -2.30 -17.39 -10.89
CA ASP A 169 -1.91 -18.12 -12.09
C ASP A 169 -0.44 -17.83 -12.43
N GLU A 170 0.38 -18.85 -12.71
CA GLU A 170 1.80 -18.65 -12.99
C GLU A 170 2.06 -17.73 -14.20
N ARG A 171 1.08 -17.62 -15.12
CA ARG A 171 1.18 -16.81 -16.34
C ARG A 171 1.05 -15.31 -16.06
N THR A 172 0.44 -14.93 -14.95
CA THR A 172 0.27 -13.51 -14.56
C THR A 172 1.42 -13.01 -13.68
N LEU A 173 2.43 -13.84 -13.46
CA LEU A 173 3.58 -13.57 -12.61
C LEU A 173 4.89 -13.54 -13.38
N ALA A 174 5.83 -12.75 -12.87
CA ALA A 174 7.22 -12.73 -13.29
C ALA A 174 8.16 -12.76 -12.08
N PRO A 175 9.38 -13.30 -12.21
CA PRO A 175 10.41 -13.17 -11.18
C PRO A 175 10.73 -11.72 -10.89
N ILE A 176 10.93 -11.37 -9.62
CA ILE A 176 11.37 -10.03 -9.22
C ILE A 176 12.82 -9.83 -9.72
N PRO A 177 13.10 -8.78 -10.51
CA PRO A 177 14.46 -8.45 -10.92
C PRO A 177 15.43 -8.29 -9.75
N GLU A 178 16.69 -8.63 -9.96
CA GLU A 178 17.74 -8.41 -8.97
C GLU A 178 17.81 -6.92 -8.58
N GLY A 179 17.95 -6.67 -7.28
CA GLY A 179 18.02 -5.31 -6.72
C GLY A 179 16.69 -4.69 -6.33
N LEU A 180 15.53 -5.19 -6.80
CA LEU A 180 14.24 -4.67 -6.38
C LEU A 180 13.77 -5.31 -5.06
N SER A 181 13.30 -4.46 -4.16
CA SER A 181 12.53 -4.86 -2.97
C SER A 181 11.14 -5.36 -3.37
N PHE A 182 10.44 -6.03 -2.45
CA PHE A 182 9.04 -6.41 -2.68
C PHE A 182 8.13 -5.18 -2.85
N GLY A 183 8.39 -4.09 -2.12
CA GLY A 183 7.61 -2.86 -2.24
C GLY A 183 7.74 -2.22 -3.62
N GLU A 184 8.97 -2.09 -4.12
CA GLU A 184 9.24 -1.58 -5.47
C GLU A 184 8.65 -2.51 -6.55
N ALA A 185 8.78 -3.83 -6.39
CA ALA A 185 8.22 -4.77 -7.35
C ALA A 185 6.68 -4.73 -7.37
N ALA A 186 6.03 -4.57 -6.21
CA ALA A 186 4.58 -4.51 -6.12
C ALA A 186 3.96 -3.26 -6.77
N SER A 187 4.73 -2.17 -6.95
CA SER A 187 4.25 -0.94 -7.60
C SER A 187 4.33 -0.96 -9.13
N VAL A 188 4.81 -2.05 -9.74
CA VAL A 188 5.08 -2.13 -11.18
C VAL A 188 3.91 -2.70 -12.01
N PRO A 189 3.27 -3.83 -11.66
CA PRO A 189 2.51 -4.62 -12.63
C PRO A 189 1.43 -3.85 -13.37
N THR A 190 0.47 -3.26 -12.67
CA THR A 190 -0.75 -2.68 -13.22
C THR A 190 -0.43 -1.41 -13.99
N VAL A 191 0.35 -0.49 -13.41
CA VAL A 191 0.65 0.80 -14.04
C VAL A 191 1.50 0.62 -15.30
N PHE A 192 2.54 -0.23 -15.27
CA PHE A 192 3.39 -0.45 -16.43
C PHE A 192 2.72 -1.33 -17.50
N LEU A 193 1.95 -2.35 -17.12
CA LEU A 193 1.18 -3.13 -18.09
C LEU A 193 0.11 -2.27 -18.77
N THR A 194 -0.58 -1.40 -18.03
CA THR A 194 -1.56 -0.47 -18.60
C THR A 194 -0.91 0.48 -19.60
N ALA A 195 0.22 1.09 -19.23
CA ALA A 195 0.97 1.99 -20.12
C ALA A 195 1.48 1.25 -21.36
N TYR A 196 2.09 0.07 -21.19
CA TYR A 196 2.63 -0.72 -22.27
C TYR A 196 1.52 -1.18 -23.21
N TYR A 197 0.47 -1.81 -22.70
CA TYR A 197 -0.63 -2.31 -23.52
C TYR A 197 -1.35 -1.16 -24.24
N GLY A 198 -1.64 -0.06 -23.54
CA GLY A 198 -2.32 1.10 -24.11
C GLY A 198 -1.50 1.81 -25.20
N LEU A 199 -0.23 2.11 -24.92
CA LEU A 199 0.60 2.89 -25.84
C LEU A 199 1.20 2.04 -26.96
N ARG A 200 1.63 0.81 -26.67
CA ARG A 200 2.29 -0.05 -27.65
C ARG A 200 1.30 -0.92 -28.41
N ASP A 201 0.46 -1.68 -27.72
CA ASP A 201 -0.33 -2.75 -28.36
C ASP A 201 -1.63 -2.22 -28.96
N LEU A 202 -2.30 -1.28 -28.27
CA LEU A 202 -3.54 -0.65 -28.75
C LEU A 202 -3.27 0.56 -29.65
N ALA A 203 -2.51 1.54 -29.17
CA ALA A 203 -2.27 2.78 -29.92
C ALA A 203 -1.18 2.63 -31.00
N GLY A 204 -0.28 1.65 -30.87
CA GLY A 204 0.79 1.43 -31.84
C GLY A 204 1.82 2.56 -31.89
N LEU A 205 1.98 3.35 -30.82
CA LEU A 205 2.76 4.59 -30.74
C LEU A 205 4.16 4.43 -31.35
N LYS A 206 4.57 5.40 -32.18
CA LYS A 206 5.85 5.45 -32.88
C LYS A 206 6.71 6.62 -32.43
N ALA A 207 8.02 6.50 -32.66
CA ALA A 207 8.95 7.59 -32.41
C ALA A 207 8.58 8.84 -33.22
N GLY A 208 8.60 10.01 -32.58
CA GLY A 208 8.21 11.29 -33.19
C GLY A 208 6.74 11.67 -33.01
N GLU A 209 5.89 10.75 -32.53
CA GLU A 209 4.50 11.05 -32.21
C GLU A 209 4.37 11.75 -30.85
N ARG A 210 3.27 12.50 -30.67
CA ARG A 210 2.98 13.24 -29.43
C ARG A 210 1.86 12.54 -28.68
N VAL A 211 2.04 12.38 -27.37
CA VAL A 211 1.04 11.79 -26.46
C VAL A 211 0.64 12.82 -25.40
N LEU A 212 -0.65 12.87 -25.08
CA LEU A 212 -1.15 13.61 -23.93
C LEU A 212 -1.31 12.65 -22.75
N ILE A 213 -0.56 12.88 -21.68
CA ILE A 213 -0.63 12.08 -20.45
C ILE A 213 -1.32 12.93 -19.38
N HIS A 214 -2.52 12.52 -18.99
CA HIS A 214 -3.22 13.08 -17.83
C HIS A 214 -2.70 12.45 -16.54
N ALA A 215 -2.81 13.18 -15.42
CA ALA A 215 -2.37 12.72 -14.09
C ALA A 215 -0.91 12.19 -14.07
N ALA A 216 0.02 12.88 -14.74
CA ALA A 216 1.38 12.39 -14.99
C ALA A 216 2.27 12.16 -13.75
N ALA A 217 1.84 12.59 -12.56
CA ALA A 217 2.53 12.33 -11.29
C ALA A 217 1.90 11.19 -10.47
N GLY A 218 0.84 10.56 -10.99
CA GLY A 218 0.16 9.42 -10.37
C GLY A 218 0.80 8.09 -10.69
#